data_AF-A0A6A4L8I1-F1
#
_entry.id   AF-A0A6A4L8I1-F1
#
_cell.length_a   1.000
_cell.length_b   1.000
_cell.length_c   1.000
_cell.angle_alpha   90.00
_cell.angle_beta   90.00
_cell.angle_gamma   90.00
#
_symmetry.space_group_name_H-M   'P 1'
#
loop_
_entity.id
_entity.type
_entity.pdbx_description
1 polymer ?
#
loop_
_entity_poly.entity_id
_entity_poly.type
_entity_poly.pdbx_seq_one_letter_code
_entity_poly.pdbx_strand_id
1 'polypeptide(L)'
;MSVTAGVSDTIITIRDKLRGKIGQTKVKRYWPGKAPEWADDADEDGDIRMARAVALEKAFPIQEDSDIVRRDDPRLRQEENRRQEGLDLEEEDEDAMEEKRRRLREKLLQRQQEEAALLPEEEEEEEVEDEEEEESEYETDSEDELQRVEAEERALEELLKKRLQERKVETKQIVVEEIRKDQEIQKNLELEADTGDVDTDDELNEAEEYEAWKAREIAR
;
A
#
# COMPACT_ATOMS: atom_id res chain seq x y z
N MET A 1 -41.23 39.95 11.10
CA MET A 1 -42.36 39.02 11.31
C MET A 1 -41.78 37.75 11.92
N SER A 2 -41.83 37.65 13.24
CA SER A 2 -41.11 36.64 14.03
C SER A 2 -42.08 35.52 14.43
N VAL A 3 -41.90 34.33 13.86
CA VAL A 3 -42.56 33.09 14.25
C VAL A 3 -41.39 32.09 14.29
N THR A 4 -40.89 31.62 15.43
CA THR A 4 -41.47 30.54 16.22
C THR A 4 -40.87 30.53 17.64
N ALA A 5 -41.59 31.04 18.63
CA ALA A 5 -41.40 30.67 20.03
C ALA A 5 -42.32 29.46 20.29
N GLY A 6 -41.77 28.26 20.48
CA GLY A 6 -42.61 27.10 20.82
C GLY A 6 -42.13 25.70 20.44
N VAL A 7 -40.88 25.51 20.00
CA VAL A 7 -40.31 24.15 19.94
C VAL A 7 -39.68 23.87 21.30
N SER A 8 -40.23 22.92 22.06
CA SER A 8 -39.69 22.55 23.36
C SER A 8 -38.28 21.98 23.21
N ASP A 9 -37.39 22.29 24.17
CA ASP A 9 -36.00 21.82 24.18
C ASP A 9 -35.90 20.29 24.01
N THR A 10 -36.88 19.55 24.53
CA THR A 10 -37.02 18.11 24.35
C THR A 10 -37.15 17.70 22.88
N ILE A 11 -37.93 18.42 22.08
CA ILE A 11 -38.10 18.14 20.65
C ILE A 11 -36.82 18.47 19.87
N ILE A 12 -36.07 19.51 20.28
CA ILE A 12 -34.76 19.83 19.71
C ILE A 12 -33.77 18.68 19.97
N THR A 13 -33.72 18.17 21.20
CA THR A 13 -32.83 17.04 21.53
C THR A 13 -33.21 15.74 20.80
N ILE A 14 -34.50 15.46 20.62
CA ILE A 14 -34.97 14.28 19.86
C ILE A 14 -34.60 14.44 18.38
N ARG A 15 -34.77 15.64 17.82
CA ARG A 15 -34.38 15.96 16.44
C ARG A 15 -32.88 15.81 16.20
N ASP A 16 -32.04 16.28 17.12
CA ASP A 16 -30.58 16.14 17.03
C ASP A 16 -30.13 14.68 17.17
N LYS A 17 -30.79 13.89 18.03
CA LYS A 17 -30.56 12.44 18.12
C LYS A 17 -30.94 11.70 16.82
N LEU A 18 -32.01 12.14 16.14
CA LEU A 18 -32.49 11.56 14.88
C LEU A 18 -31.70 12.01 13.65
N ARG A 19 -31.12 13.22 13.65
CA ARG A 19 -30.31 13.75 12.53
C ARG A 19 -28.95 13.05 12.39
N GLY A 20 -28.61 12.17 13.32
CA GLY A 20 -27.30 11.53 13.42
C GLY A 20 -26.23 12.52 13.87
N LYS A 21 -25.17 12.02 14.51
CA LYS A 21 -24.01 12.81 14.97
C LYS A 21 -23.14 13.32 13.81
N ILE A 22 -23.72 13.50 12.62
CA ILE A 22 -23.06 13.91 11.38
C ILE A 22 -22.54 15.36 11.46
N GLY A 23 -22.94 16.11 12.50
CA GLY A 23 -22.38 17.41 12.88
C GLY A 23 -21.36 17.39 14.02
N GLN A 24 -21.09 16.23 14.66
CA GLN A 24 -20.11 16.12 15.76
C GLN A 24 -18.70 15.79 15.28
N THR A 25 -18.54 14.99 14.22
CA THR A 25 -17.22 14.70 13.65
C THR A 25 -16.85 15.78 12.64
N LYS A 26 -16.16 16.83 13.11
CA LYS A 26 -15.46 17.74 12.21
C LYS A 26 -14.34 16.96 11.52
N VAL A 27 -14.55 16.58 10.26
CA VAL A 27 -13.49 16.00 9.42
C VAL A 27 -12.46 17.11 9.17
N LYS A 28 -11.35 17.07 9.91
CA LYS A 28 -10.18 17.92 9.64
C LYS A 28 -9.56 17.43 8.33
N ARG A 29 -9.62 18.23 7.28
CA ARG A 29 -8.93 17.95 6.02
C ARG A 29 -7.49 18.44 6.15
N TYR A 30 -6.54 17.53 5.99
CA TYR A 30 -5.14 17.89 5.94
C TYR A 30 -4.86 18.68 4.66
N TRP A 31 -4.18 19.80 4.80
CA TRP A 31 -3.66 20.54 3.67
C TRP A 31 -2.34 19.90 3.23
N PRO A 32 -2.08 19.79 1.92
CA PRO A 32 -0.76 19.38 1.42
C PRO A 32 0.31 20.29 2.04
N GLY A 33 1.29 19.69 2.73
CA GLY A 33 2.36 20.42 3.42
C GLY A 33 2.09 20.86 4.86
N LYS A 34 0.88 20.64 5.41
CA LYS A 34 0.62 20.84 6.85
C LYS A 34 0.61 19.50 7.56
N ALA A 35 1.63 19.27 8.38
CA ALA A 35 1.71 18.08 9.22
C ALA A 35 0.47 18.00 10.14
N PRO A 36 -0.15 16.83 10.27
CA PRO A 36 -1.20 16.60 11.26
C PRO A 36 -0.75 16.96 12.67
N GLU A 37 -1.68 17.40 13.52
CA GLU A 37 -1.39 17.76 14.93
C GLU A 37 -0.79 16.60 15.74
N TRP A 38 -1.03 15.33 15.36
CA TRP A 38 -0.40 14.17 16.00
C TRP A 38 1.07 13.96 15.60
N ALA A 39 1.56 14.69 14.59
CA ALA A 39 2.93 14.56 14.10
C ALA A 39 3.91 15.51 14.82
N ASP A 40 3.43 16.47 15.62
CA ASP A 40 4.27 17.37 16.44
C ASP A 40 4.68 16.75 17.80
N ASP A 41 4.12 15.60 18.19
CA ASP A 41 4.50 14.90 19.44
C ASP A 41 5.88 14.21 19.35
N ALA A 42 6.60 14.37 18.23
CA ALA A 42 7.91 13.76 18.01
C ALA A 42 9.03 14.31 18.92
N ASP A 43 8.83 15.48 19.53
CA ASP A 43 9.79 16.07 20.48
C ASP A 43 9.71 15.44 21.89
N GLU A 44 8.67 14.65 22.20
CA GLU A 44 8.57 13.87 23.44
C GLU A 44 9.13 12.42 23.31
N ASP A 45 9.37 11.95 22.07
CA ASP A 45 9.92 10.62 21.77
C ASP A 45 11.43 10.48 22.04
N GLY A 46 12.14 11.59 22.28
CA GLY A 46 13.56 11.58 22.62
C GLY A 46 13.84 10.79 23.90
N ASP A 47 12.97 10.94 24.90
CA ASP A 47 13.08 10.24 26.18
C ASP A 47 12.70 8.76 26.05
N ILE A 48 11.78 8.40 25.14
CA ILE A 48 11.34 7.01 24.94
C ILE A 48 12.41 6.18 24.23
N ARG A 49 13.09 6.74 23.22
CA ARG A 49 14.20 6.03 22.54
C ARG A 49 15.38 5.84 23.49
N MET A 50 15.71 6.87 24.28
CA MET A 50 16.78 6.79 25.27
C MET A 50 16.43 5.80 26.40
N ALA A 51 15.20 5.85 26.92
CA ALA A 51 14.73 4.92 27.95
C ALA A 51 14.69 3.48 27.43
N ARG A 52 14.30 3.25 26.17
CA ARG A 52 14.33 1.94 25.54
C ARG A 52 15.76 1.43 25.39
N ALA A 53 16.70 2.26 24.94
CA ALA A 53 18.10 1.89 24.82
C ALA A 53 18.71 1.53 26.18
N VAL A 54 18.45 2.34 27.21
CA VAL A 54 18.90 2.10 28.58
C VAL A 54 18.27 0.84 29.18
N ALA A 55 16.99 0.58 28.91
CA ALA A 55 16.32 -0.65 29.32
C ALA A 55 16.89 -1.88 28.61
N LEU A 56 17.29 -1.75 27.33
CA LEU A 56 17.89 -2.83 26.55
C LEU A 56 19.29 -3.18 27.05
N GLU A 57 20.13 -2.18 27.33
CA GLU A 57 21.46 -2.38 27.94
C GLU A 57 21.35 -3.04 29.33
N LYS A 58 20.33 -2.67 30.10
CA LYS A 58 20.08 -3.25 31.42
C LYS A 58 19.55 -4.69 31.35
N ALA A 59 18.72 -5.00 30.36
CA ALA A 59 18.15 -6.33 30.15
C ALA A 59 19.15 -7.30 29.49
N PHE A 60 20.07 -6.79 28.68
CA PHE A 60 21.11 -7.55 28.00
C PHE A 60 22.48 -6.92 28.26
N PRO A 61 23.09 -7.17 29.43
CA PRO A 61 24.44 -6.71 29.72
C PRO A 61 25.41 -7.27 28.67
N ILE A 62 26.03 -6.39 27.89
CA ILE A 62 27.07 -6.79 26.95
C ILE A 62 28.27 -7.21 27.80
N GLN A 63 28.47 -8.52 27.93
CA GLN A 63 29.68 -9.06 28.52
C GLN A 63 30.81 -8.84 27.51
N GLU A 64 31.66 -7.83 27.74
CA GLU A 64 32.85 -7.56 26.93
C GLU A 64 33.92 -8.68 27.02
N ASP A 65 33.70 -9.71 27.84
CA ASP A 65 34.65 -10.80 28.10
C ASP A 65 34.48 -12.03 27.20
N SER A 66 33.59 -12.01 26.22
CA SER A 66 33.61 -13.04 25.19
C SER A 66 34.61 -12.63 24.11
N ASP A 67 35.78 -13.26 24.11
CA ASP A 67 36.70 -13.38 22.97
C ASP A 67 36.01 -14.09 21.79
N ILE A 68 34.84 -13.60 21.36
CA ILE A 68 34.29 -13.83 20.04
C ILE A 68 35.18 -13.01 19.13
N VAL A 69 36.33 -13.60 18.78
CA VAL A 69 37.04 -13.25 17.55
C VAL A 69 35.94 -13.03 16.52
N ARG A 70 35.87 -11.84 15.92
CA ARG A 70 35.04 -11.55 14.74
C ARG A 70 35.42 -12.57 13.67
N ARG A 71 34.90 -13.78 13.82
CA ARG A 71 35.09 -14.88 12.92
C ARG A 71 34.17 -14.49 11.80
N ASP A 72 34.76 -14.19 10.65
CA ASP A 72 34.01 -13.94 9.44
C ASP A 72 33.10 -15.14 9.18
N ASP A 73 31.85 -15.04 9.64
CA ASP A 73 30.87 -16.08 9.45
C ASP A 73 30.45 -16.05 7.98
N PRO A 74 30.59 -17.17 7.24
CA PRO A 74 30.27 -17.21 5.82
C PRO A 74 28.83 -16.76 5.51
N ARG A 75 27.90 -16.96 6.46
CA ARG A 75 26.51 -16.49 6.33
C ARG A 75 26.38 -14.97 6.40
N LEU A 76 27.15 -14.30 7.25
CA LEU A 76 27.15 -12.84 7.34
C LEU A 76 27.72 -12.22 6.08
N ARG A 77 28.79 -12.80 5.51
CA ARG A 77 29.33 -12.37 4.20
C ARG A 77 28.33 -12.58 3.07
N GLN A 78 27.58 -13.68 3.09
CA GLN A 78 26.54 -13.93 2.09
C GLN A 78 25.39 -12.92 2.20
N GLU A 79 25.01 -12.54 3.42
CA GLU A 79 24.00 -11.51 3.64
C GLU A 79 24.49 -10.13 3.20
N GLU A 80 25.74 -9.78 3.50
CA GLU A 80 26.37 -8.54 3.06
C GLU A 80 26.46 -8.47 1.53
N ASN A 81 26.89 -9.55 0.87
CA ASN A 81 26.86 -9.65 -0.58
C ASN A 81 25.45 -9.50 -1.15
N ARG A 82 24.43 -10.15 -0.56
CA ARG A 82 23.03 -9.99 -1.02
C ARG A 82 22.52 -8.56 -0.84
N ARG A 83 22.98 -7.87 0.21
CA ARG A 83 22.66 -6.46 0.46
C ARG A 83 23.37 -5.55 -0.54
N GLN A 84 24.63 -5.83 -0.88
CA GLN A 84 25.38 -5.13 -1.91
C GLN A 84 24.82 -5.38 -3.31
N GLU A 85 24.50 -6.62 -3.66
CA GLU A 85 23.82 -6.96 -4.93
C GLU A 85 22.49 -6.22 -5.10
N GLY A 86 21.74 -5.99 -4.01
CA GLY A 86 20.52 -5.18 -4.05
C GLY A 86 20.80 -3.69 -4.31
N LEU A 87 21.88 -3.15 -3.77
CA LEU A 87 22.29 -1.76 -3.98
C LEU A 87 22.86 -1.53 -5.39
N ASP A 88 23.66 -2.47 -5.88
CA ASP A 88 24.25 -2.41 -7.24
C ASP A 88 23.15 -2.44 -8.31
N LEU A 89 22.08 -3.23 -8.10
CA LEU A 89 20.91 -3.25 -8.97
C LEU A 89 20.11 -1.95 -8.93
N GLU A 90 19.98 -1.33 -7.75
CA GLU A 90 19.31 -0.02 -7.61
C GLU A 90 20.13 1.10 -8.28
N GLU A 91 21.47 1.07 -8.16
CA GLU A 91 22.38 2.03 -8.81
C GLU A 91 22.34 1.91 -10.35
N GLU A 92 22.31 0.69 -10.89
CA GLU A 92 22.20 0.45 -12.34
C GLU A 92 20.86 0.96 -12.91
N ASP A 93 19.76 0.82 -12.15
CA ASP A 93 18.45 1.39 -12.48
C ASP A 93 18.44 2.94 -12.40
N GLU A 94 19.13 3.53 -11.43
CA GLU A 94 19.29 4.98 -11.30
C GLU A 94 20.11 5.57 -12.45
N ASP A 95 21.24 4.96 -12.80
CA ASP A 95 22.10 5.38 -13.92
C ASP A 95 21.37 5.31 -15.27
N ALA A 96 20.61 4.24 -15.52
CA ALA A 96 19.77 4.14 -16.72
C ALA A 96 18.71 5.26 -16.79
N MET A 97 18.19 5.69 -15.64
CA MET A 97 17.23 6.79 -15.54
C MET A 97 17.90 8.16 -15.66
N GLU A 98 19.11 8.32 -15.14
CA GLU A 98 19.93 9.52 -15.34
C GLU A 98 20.33 9.70 -16.79
N GLU A 99 20.73 8.63 -17.48
CA GLU A 99 21.04 8.68 -18.91
C GLU A 99 19.83 9.12 -19.73
N LYS A 100 18.63 8.60 -19.43
CA LYS A 100 17.39 9.05 -20.09
C LYS A 100 17.15 10.53 -19.84
N ARG A 101 17.39 11.02 -18.61
CA ARG A 101 17.29 12.45 -18.28
C ARG A 101 18.33 13.28 -19.03
N ARG A 102 19.57 12.79 -19.18
CA ARG A 102 20.64 13.46 -19.95
C ARG A 102 20.28 13.53 -21.43
N ARG A 103 19.85 12.42 -22.03
CA ARG A 103 19.38 12.36 -23.42
C ARG A 103 18.20 13.30 -23.69
N LEU A 104 17.28 13.44 -22.72
CA LEU A 104 16.16 14.38 -22.83
C LEU A 104 16.63 15.84 -22.78
N ARG A 105 17.55 16.18 -21.86
CA ARG A 105 18.14 17.53 -21.76
C ARG A 105 18.92 17.89 -23.02
N GLU A 106 19.69 16.95 -23.56
CA GLU A 106 20.43 17.12 -24.80
C GLU A 106 19.50 17.33 -26.00
N LYS A 107 18.45 16.51 -26.14
CA LYS A 107 17.42 16.70 -27.18
C LYS A 107 16.70 18.05 -27.08
N LEU A 108 16.43 18.54 -25.86
CA LEU A 108 15.85 19.87 -25.66
C LEU A 108 16.81 20.98 -26.07
N LEU A 109 18.09 20.86 -25.74
CA LEU A 109 19.12 21.81 -26.15
C LEU A 109 19.26 21.85 -27.67
N GLN A 110 19.26 20.68 -28.32
CA GLN A 110 19.34 20.59 -29.77
C GLN A 110 18.11 21.21 -30.45
N ARG A 111 16.90 20.96 -29.93
CA ARG A 111 15.68 21.63 -30.39
C ARG A 111 15.74 23.15 -30.19
N GLN A 112 16.29 23.64 -29.07
CA GLN A 112 16.49 25.07 -28.82
C GLN A 112 17.51 25.68 -29.79
N GLN A 113 18.57 24.95 -30.14
CA GLN A 113 19.54 25.38 -31.15
C GLN A 113 18.95 25.37 -32.56
N GLU A 114 18.15 24.37 -32.90
CA GLU A 114 17.43 24.30 -34.17
C GLU A 114 16.38 25.41 -34.28
N GLU A 115 15.62 25.67 -33.20
CA GLU A 115 14.65 26.77 -33.09
C GLU A 115 15.34 28.14 -33.17
N ALA A 116 16.50 28.30 -32.53
CA ALA A 116 17.31 29.52 -32.61
C ALA A 116 18.03 29.68 -33.96
N ALA A 117 18.36 28.59 -34.66
CA ALA A 117 18.92 28.64 -36.01
C ALA A 117 17.84 28.83 -37.09
N LEU A 118 16.60 28.45 -36.79
CA LEU A 118 15.40 28.75 -37.60
C LEU A 118 14.87 30.16 -37.37
N LEU A 119 15.29 30.85 -36.30
CA LEU A 119 15.12 32.29 -36.11
C LEU A 119 16.36 33.01 -36.67
N PRO A 120 16.34 33.50 -37.91
CA PRO A 120 17.38 34.43 -38.36
C PRO A 120 17.42 35.63 -37.40
N GLU A 121 18.62 36.05 -37.02
CA GLU A 121 18.90 37.26 -36.23
C GLU A 121 18.07 38.45 -36.76
N GLU A 122 16.97 38.79 -36.09
CA GLU A 122 16.22 40.05 -36.29
C GLU A 122 16.99 41.27 -35.72
N GLU A 123 18.30 41.36 -35.95
CA GLU A 123 19.11 42.55 -35.67
C GLU A 123 20.05 42.87 -36.84
N GLU A 124 19.52 43.00 -38.06
CA GLU A 124 20.04 43.96 -39.06
C GLU A 124 18.94 44.30 -40.09
N GLU A 125 18.76 45.59 -40.34
CA GLU A 125 17.69 46.21 -41.13
C GLU A 125 17.72 45.81 -42.62
N GLU A 126 16.59 45.40 -43.20
CA GLU A 126 16.13 45.92 -44.51
C GLU A 126 14.65 45.59 -44.75
N GLU A 127 13.83 46.63 -44.96
CA GLU A 127 12.50 46.49 -45.58
C GLU A 127 12.66 45.84 -46.96
N VAL A 128 12.07 44.66 -47.16
CA VAL A 128 11.81 44.10 -48.50
C VAL A 128 10.30 43.90 -48.65
N GLU A 129 9.76 44.63 -49.60
CA GLU A 129 8.41 44.59 -50.14
C GLU A 129 8.07 43.21 -50.75
N ASP A 130 6.83 42.78 -50.51
CA ASP A 130 5.98 41.90 -51.33
C ASP A 130 6.32 40.41 -51.58
N GLU A 131 5.28 39.60 -51.32
CA GLU A 131 4.89 38.33 -51.95
C GLU A 131 5.88 37.15 -51.92
N GLU A 132 5.65 36.17 -51.02
CA GLU A 132 5.44 34.75 -51.38
C GLU A 132 4.54 34.07 -50.33
N GLU A 133 3.39 33.57 -50.78
CA GLU A 133 2.58 32.59 -50.06
C GLU A 133 3.37 31.27 -50.00
N GLU A 134 3.70 30.74 -48.83
CA GLU A 134 3.98 29.31 -48.66
C GLU A 134 3.23 28.75 -47.43
N GLU A 135 1.99 28.36 -47.73
CA GLU A 135 1.44 27.02 -47.50
C GLU A 135 1.67 26.36 -46.14
N SER A 136 0.64 26.42 -45.28
CA SER A 136 0.47 25.45 -44.21
C SER A 136 0.10 24.09 -44.79
N GLU A 137 1.07 23.29 -45.21
CA GLU A 137 0.85 21.88 -45.53
C GLU A 137 0.83 21.03 -44.24
N TYR A 138 -0.26 21.15 -43.47
CA TYR A 138 -0.82 19.94 -42.89
C TYR A 138 -1.63 19.29 -44.01
N GLU A 139 -0.94 18.62 -44.95
CA GLU A 139 -1.61 17.63 -45.78
C GLU A 139 -2.04 16.50 -44.84
N THR A 140 -3.33 16.53 -44.54
CA THR A 140 -4.09 15.43 -43.99
C THR A 140 -3.74 14.13 -44.71
N ASP A 141 -3.08 13.23 -43.99
CA ASP A 141 -3.66 11.94 -43.62
C ASP A 141 -4.45 11.29 -44.78
N SER A 142 -3.81 10.39 -45.50
CA SER A 142 -4.52 9.40 -46.31
C SER A 142 -5.53 8.72 -45.39
N GLU A 143 -6.80 8.60 -45.80
CA GLU A 143 -7.89 8.07 -44.95
C GLU A 143 -7.55 6.70 -44.31
N ASP A 144 -6.59 5.97 -44.88
CA ASP A 144 -5.98 4.74 -44.35
C ASP A 144 -5.13 4.93 -43.09
N GLU A 145 -4.40 6.04 -42.94
CA GLU A 145 -3.60 6.38 -41.76
C GLU A 145 -4.48 6.79 -40.57
N LEU A 146 -5.51 7.61 -40.80
CA LEU A 146 -6.58 7.86 -39.81
C LEU A 146 -7.23 6.57 -39.31
N GLN A 147 -7.58 5.66 -40.23
CA GLN A 147 -8.19 4.37 -39.86
C GLN A 147 -7.25 3.49 -39.04
N ARG A 148 -5.94 3.56 -39.30
CA ARG A 148 -4.92 2.84 -38.53
C ARG A 148 -4.74 3.42 -37.13
N VAL A 149 -4.64 4.74 -37.01
CA VAL A 149 -4.53 5.43 -35.72
C VAL A 149 -5.79 5.21 -34.88
N GLU A 150 -6.98 5.30 -35.50
CA GLU A 150 -8.25 5.05 -34.82
C GLU A 150 -8.38 3.57 -34.39
N ALA A 151 -7.91 2.61 -35.20
CA ALA A 151 -7.88 1.21 -34.81
C ALA A 151 -6.88 0.94 -33.67
N GLU A 152 -5.74 1.63 -33.67
CA GLU A 152 -4.73 1.55 -32.61
C GLU A 152 -5.24 2.15 -31.29
N GLU A 153 -5.93 3.29 -31.35
CA GLU A 153 -6.56 3.92 -30.19
C GLU A 153 -7.64 3.02 -29.57
N ARG A 154 -8.53 2.43 -30.40
CA ARG A 154 -9.53 1.44 -29.93
C ARG A 154 -8.87 0.21 -29.32
N ALA A 155 -7.77 -0.28 -29.90
CA ALA A 155 -7.04 -1.42 -29.35
C ALA A 155 -6.44 -1.09 -27.97
N LEU A 156 -5.90 0.11 -27.78
CA LEU A 156 -5.38 0.59 -26.49
C LEU A 156 -6.51 0.77 -25.46
N GLU A 157 -7.66 1.32 -25.86
CA GLU A 157 -8.84 1.41 -24.99
C GLU A 157 -9.33 0.04 -24.54
N GLU A 158 -9.37 -0.94 -25.44
CA GLU A 158 -9.71 -2.32 -25.11
C GLU A 158 -8.70 -2.96 -24.16
N LEU A 159 -7.40 -2.71 -24.34
CA LEU A 159 -6.36 -3.21 -23.44
C LEU A 159 -6.47 -2.59 -22.05
N LEU A 160 -6.73 -1.29 -21.95
CA LEU A 160 -6.99 -0.61 -20.68
C LEU A 160 -8.24 -1.18 -19.99
N LYS A 161 -9.30 -1.41 -20.76
CA LYS A 161 -10.53 -2.03 -20.27
C LYS A 161 -10.27 -3.47 -19.81
N LYS A 162 -9.51 -4.27 -20.55
CA LYS A 162 -9.11 -5.64 -20.17
C LYS A 162 -8.29 -5.64 -18.88
N ARG A 163 -7.25 -4.81 -18.77
CA ARG A 163 -6.46 -4.62 -17.53
C ARG A 163 -7.31 -4.24 -16.32
N LEU A 164 -8.35 -3.44 -16.53
CA LEU A 164 -9.26 -3.05 -15.46
C LEU A 164 -10.22 -4.19 -15.09
N GLN A 165 -10.70 -4.97 -16.06
CA GLN A 165 -11.51 -6.15 -15.79
C GLN A 165 -10.69 -7.25 -15.11
N GLU A 166 -9.44 -7.46 -15.51
CA GLU A 166 -8.51 -8.39 -14.86
C GLU A 166 -8.35 -8.04 -13.37
N ARG A 167 -8.05 -6.78 -13.04
CA ARG A 167 -7.99 -6.32 -11.65
C ARG A 167 -9.32 -6.52 -10.89
N LYS A 168 -10.46 -6.32 -11.56
CA LYS A 168 -11.79 -6.56 -10.97
C LYS A 168 -12.08 -8.04 -10.74
N VAL A 169 -11.58 -8.92 -11.61
CA VAL A 169 -11.74 -10.36 -11.48
C VAL A 169 -10.80 -10.89 -10.40
N GLU A 170 -9.55 -10.43 -10.39
CA GLU A 170 -8.55 -10.76 -9.37
C GLU A 170 -9.03 -10.38 -7.98
N THR A 171 -9.50 -9.13 -7.78
CA THR A 171 -10.06 -8.71 -6.50
C THR A 171 -11.28 -9.53 -6.07
N LYS A 172 -12.17 -9.89 -7.02
CA LYS A 172 -13.30 -10.80 -6.72
C LYS A 172 -12.82 -12.20 -6.37
N GLN A 173 -11.80 -12.72 -7.03
CA GLN A 173 -11.22 -14.03 -6.74
C GLN A 173 -10.61 -14.07 -5.35
N ILE A 174 -9.84 -13.04 -4.97
CA ILE A 174 -9.27 -12.89 -3.63
C ILE A 174 -10.38 -12.95 -2.57
N VAL A 175 -11.46 -12.16 -2.74
CA VAL A 175 -12.59 -12.16 -1.79
C VAL A 175 -13.28 -13.53 -1.71
N VAL A 176 -13.44 -14.23 -2.83
CA VAL A 176 -14.05 -15.57 -2.83
C VAL A 176 -13.16 -16.60 -2.13
N GLU A 177 -11.84 -16.54 -2.34
CA GLU A 177 -10.87 -17.40 -1.65
C GLU A 177 -10.83 -17.12 -0.15
N GLU A 178 -10.89 -15.84 0.25
CA GLU A 178 -10.96 -15.43 1.65
C GLU A 178 -12.23 -15.95 2.33
N ILE A 179 -13.40 -15.79 1.70
CA ILE A 179 -14.67 -16.34 2.22
C ILE A 179 -14.58 -17.86 2.38
N ARG A 180 -13.97 -18.57 1.41
CA ARG A 180 -13.82 -20.03 1.49
C ARG A 180 -12.91 -20.43 2.63
N LYS A 181 -11.81 -19.71 2.85
CA LYS A 181 -10.86 -19.94 3.93
C LYS A 181 -11.51 -19.67 5.30
N ASP A 182 -12.26 -18.58 5.43
CA ASP A 182 -12.98 -18.25 6.65
C ASP A 182 -14.05 -19.29 6.98
N GLN A 183 -14.77 -19.80 5.97
CA GLN A 183 -15.71 -20.90 6.16
C GLN A 183 -15.02 -22.20 6.60
N GLU A 184 -13.82 -22.48 6.09
CA GLU A 184 -13.03 -23.65 6.51
C GLU A 184 -12.54 -23.49 7.96
N ILE A 185 -12.10 -22.29 8.33
CA ILE A 185 -11.74 -21.97 9.73
C ILE A 185 -12.95 -22.13 10.64
N GLN A 186 -14.13 -21.65 10.24
CA GLN A 186 -15.37 -21.82 11.00
C GLN A 186 -15.75 -23.29 11.15
N LYS A 187 -15.68 -24.08 10.08
CA LYS A 187 -15.94 -25.53 10.15
C LYS A 187 -14.95 -26.25 11.04
N ASN A 188 -13.66 -25.92 10.98
CA ASN A 188 -12.65 -26.51 11.85
C ASN A 188 -12.90 -26.14 13.31
N LEU A 189 -13.31 -24.90 13.59
CA LEU A 189 -13.70 -24.45 14.93
C LEU A 189 -14.98 -25.17 15.42
N GLU A 190 -15.97 -25.33 14.56
CA GLU A 190 -17.19 -26.09 14.87
C GLU A 190 -16.89 -27.56 15.15
N LEU A 191 -16.00 -28.19 14.36
CA LEU A 191 -15.55 -29.56 14.60
C LEU A 191 -14.73 -29.69 15.89
N GLU A 192 -13.87 -28.73 16.22
CA GLU A 192 -13.13 -28.70 17.48
C GLU A 192 -14.08 -28.53 18.68
N ALA A 193 -15.11 -27.69 18.55
CA ALA A 193 -16.16 -27.53 19.54
C ALA A 193 -17.01 -28.81 19.71
N ASP A 194 -17.31 -29.51 18.62
CA ASP A 194 -18.05 -30.80 18.63
C ASP A 194 -17.24 -31.90 19.34
N THR A 195 -15.90 -31.88 19.26
CA THR A 195 -15.04 -32.79 20.04
C THR A 195 -14.88 -32.43 21.52
N GLY A 196 -15.37 -31.26 21.94
CA GLY A 196 -15.30 -30.80 23.33
C GLY A 196 -16.38 -31.39 24.25
N ASP A 197 -17.42 -32.00 23.68
CA ASP A 197 -18.54 -32.65 24.41
C ASP A 197 -18.39 -34.18 24.41
N VAL A 198 -17.14 -34.67 24.40
CA VAL A 198 -16.87 -36.06 24.77
C VAL A 198 -17.05 -36.15 26.28
N ASP A 199 -18.20 -36.67 26.71
CA ASP A 199 -18.45 -37.08 28.10
C ASP A 199 -17.35 -38.06 28.54
N THR A 200 -16.28 -37.52 29.12
CA THR A 200 -15.23 -38.26 29.84
C THR A 200 -15.68 -38.61 31.26
N ASP A 201 -16.98 -38.60 31.53
CA ASP A 201 -17.54 -38.97 32.81
C ASP A 201 -17.67 -40.51 32.89
N ASP A 202 -16.52 -41.15 33.11
CA ASP A 202 -16.39 -42.58 33.41
C ASP A 202 -16.94 -42.94 34.82
N GLU A 203 -17.72 -42.07 35.49
CA GLU A 203 -18.33 -42.35 36.80
C GLU A 203 -19.43 -43.41 36.78
N LEU A 204 -19.83 -43.91 35.60
CA LEU A 204 -20.96 -44.82 35.47
C LEU A 204 -20.72 -46.26 35.95
N ASN A 205 -19.55 -46.63 36.50
CA ASN A 205 -19.47 -47.95 37.14
C ASN A 205 -18.36 -48.27 38.16
N GLU A 206 -17.84 -47.32 38.93
CA GLU A 206 -16.88 -47.65 40.00
C GLU A 206 -17.45 -48.68 41.01
N ALA A 207 -18.77 -48.68 41.21
CA ALA A 207 -19.46 -49.60 42.12
C ALA A 207 -19.40 -51.06 41.65
N GLU A 208 -19.74 -51.36 40.39
CA GLU A 208 -19.65 -52.76 39.90
C GLU A 208 -18.19 -53.20 39.71
N GLU A 209 -17.27 -52.28 39.38
CA GLU A 209 -15.84 -52.59 39.34
C GLU A 209 -15.29 -52.97 40.71
N TYR A 210 -15.69 -52.25 41.77
CA TYR A 210 -15.33 -52.58 43.14
C TYR A 210 -15.93 -53.93 43.57
N GLU A 211 -17.18 -54.22 43.20
CA GLU A 211 -17.79 -55.52 43.47
C GLU A 211 -17.10 -56.66 42.73
N ALA A 212 -16.70 -56.44 41.47
CA ALA A 212 -15.97 -57.43 40.68
C ALA A 212 -14.56 -57.71 41.23
N TRP A 213 -13.84 -56.67 41.69
CA TRP A 213 -12.55 -56.83 42.37
C TRP A 213 -12.71 -57.59 43.68
N LYS A 214 -13.68 -57.19 44.51
CA LYS A 214 -13.98 -57.85 45.78
C LYS A 214 -14.36 -59.32 45.59
N ALA A 215 -15.16 -59.65 44.59
CA ALA A 215 -15.53 -61.03 44.27
C ALA A 215 -14.31 -61.87 43.86
N ARG A 216 -13.38 -61.31 43.08
CA ARG A 216 -12.10 -61.99 42.77
C ARG A 216 -11.24 -62.20 44.01
N GLU A 217 -11.17 -61.21 44.89
CA GLU A 217 -10.31 -61.30 46.07
C GLU A 217 -10.88 -62.21 47.17
N ILE A 218 -12.20 -62.40 47.20
CA ILE A 218 -12.82 -63.44 48.03
C ILE A 218 -12.61 -64.85 47.43
N ALA A 219 -12.46 -64.96 46.10
CA ALA A 219 -12.24 -66.24 45.42
C ALA A 219 -10.77 -66.71 45.41
N ARG A 220 -9.84 -65.86 45.83
CA ARG A 220 -8.40 -66.13 45.90
C ARG A 220 -8.00 -66.68 47.26
#